data_AF-X6EU26-F1
#
_entry.id   AF-X6EU26-F1
#
_cell.length_a   1.000
_cell.length_b   1.000
_cell.length_c   1.000
_cell.angle_alpha   90.00
_cell.angle_beta   90.00
_cell.angle_gamma   90.00
#
_symmetry.space_group_name_H-M   'P 1'
#
loop_
_entity.id
_entity.type
_entity.pdbx_description
1 polymer ?
#
loop_
_entity_poly.entity_id
_entity_poly.type
_entity_poly.pdbx_seq_one_letter_code
_entity_poly.pdbx_strand_id
1 'polypeptide(L)' 'MTIVELAFELLARKLVDYTGISDEDARELVAAMGADWSSLVRAARVIKET' A
#
# COMPACT_ATOMS: atom_id res chain seq x y z
N MET A 1 -9.29 14.25 -8.60
CA MET A 1 -8.72 14.06 -7.27
C MET A 1 -9.78 14.30 -6.21
N THR A 2 -10.37 13.20 -5.74
CA THR A 2 -11.27 13.16 -4.59
C THR A 2 -10.47 13.00 -3.30
N ILE A 3 -11.11 13.25 -2.16
CA ILE A 3 -10.50 12.99 -0.83
C ILE A 3 -10.13 11.51 -0.66
N VAL A 4 -10.89 10.61 -1.27
CA VAL A 4 -10.64 9.16 -1.23
C VAL A 4 -9.38 8.79 -2.02
N GLU A 5 -9.21 9.35 -3.22
CA GLU A 5 -8.00 9.14 -4.03
C GLU A 5 -6.74 9.62 -3.29
N LEU A 6 -6.80 10.82 -2.67
CA LEU A 6 -5.70 11.34 -1.86
C LEU A 6 -5.40 10.45 -0.64
N ALA A 7 -6.45 9.93 0.02
CA ALA A 7 -6.25 9.02 1.15
C ALA A 7 -5.55 7.72 0.73
N PHE A 8 -5.85 7.19 -0.45
CA PHE A 8 -5.22 5.99 -0.97
C PHE A 8 -3.77 6.24 -1.38
N GLU A 9 -3.44 7.39 -1.97
CA GLU A 9 -2.06 7.77 -2.25
C GLU A 9 -1.22 7.90 -0.98
N LEU A 10 -1.77 8.56 0.05
CA LEU A 10 -1.09 8.70 1.35
C LEU A 10 -0.89 7.33 2.03
N LEU A 11 -1.86 6.44 1.90
CA LEU A 11 -1.77 5.09 2.44
C LEU A 11 -0.71 4.26 1.71
N ALA A 12 -0.66 4.32 0.37
CA ALA A 12 0.36 3.67 -0.43
C ALA A 12 1.75 4.19 -0.05
N ARG A 13 1.90 5.52 0.10
CA ARG A 13 3.17 6.11 0.53
C ARG A 13 3.62 5.61 1.90
N LYS A 14 2.70 5.58 2.87
CA LYS A 14 2.96 5.03 4.21
C LYS A 14 3.39 3.56 4.14
N LEU A 15 2.79 2.78 3.23
CA LEU A 15 3.14 1.37 3.05
C LEU A 15 4.56 1.21 2.50
N VAL A 16 4.94 2.00 1.48
CA VAL A 16 6.32 2.07 0.96
C VAL A 16 7.31 2.38 2.08
N ASP A 17 7.06 3.44 2.84
CA ASP A 17 7.99 3.86 3.90
C ASP A 17 8.12 2.80 5.01
N TYR A 18 7.05 2.04 5.27
CA TYR A 18 7.02 1.03 6.34
C TYR A 18 7.63 -0.32 5.94
N THR A 19 7.43 -0.77 4.70
CA THR A 19 7.84 -2.11 4.26
C THR A 19 9.03 -2.07 3.32
N GLY A 20 9.24 -0.98 2.58
CA GLY A 20 10.29 -0.83 1.58
C GLY A 20 9.99 -1.53 0.25
N ILE A 21 8.72 -1.85 -0.04
CA ILE A 21 8.29 -2.28 -1.38
C ILE A 21 8.27 -1.09 -2.35
N SER A 22 8.11 -1.36 -3.65
CA SER A 22 8.00 -0.29 -4.64
C SER A 22 6.71 0.53 -4.48
N ASP A 23 6.74 1.77 -4.95
CA ASP A 23 5.58 2.66 -4.98
C ASP A 23 4.45 2.13 -5.89
N GLU A 24 4.80 1.38 -6.92
CA GLU A 24 3.85 0.67 -7.79
C GLU A 24 3.13 -0.45 -7.04
N ASP A 25 3.89 -1.37 -6.42
CA ASP A 25 3.33 -2.48 -5.63
C ASP A 25 2.43 -1.96 -4.51
N ALA A 26 2.84 -0.87 -3.84
CA ALA A 26 2.06 -0.28 -2.76
C ALA A 26 0.72 0.29 -3.25
N ARG A 27 0.71 0.95 -4.41
CA ARG A 27 -0.53 1.45 -5.02
C ARG A 27 -1.46 0.32 -5.44
N GLU A 28 -0.92 -0.74 -6.04
CA GLU A 28 -1.71 -1.92 -6.43
C GLU A 28 -2.35 -2.59 -5.21
N LEU A 29 -1.59 -2.79 -4.14
CA LEU A 29 -2.12 -3.37 -2.90
C LEU A 29 -3.23 -2.51 -2.30
N VAL A 30 -3.06 -1.19 -2.24
CA VAL A 30 -4.09 -0.28 -1.72
C VAL A 30 -5.33 -0.28 -2.61
N ALA A 31 -5.16 -0.33 -3.93
CA ALA A 31 -6.29 -0.41 -4.87
C ALA A 31 -7.06 -1.73 -4.75
N ALA A 32 -6.35 -2.86 -4.55
CA ALA A 32 -6.95 -4.19 -4.47
C ALA A 32 -7.59 -4.47 -3.10
N MET A 33 -6.98 -4.00 -2.02
CA MET A 33 -7.35 -4.39 -0.64
C MET A 33 -8.03 -3.24 0.13
N GLY A 34 -8.03 -2.03 -0.42
CA GLY A 34 -8.53 -0.84 0.27
C GLY A 34 -7.63 -0.43 1.42
N ALA A 35 -8.24 -0.03 2.55
CA ALA A 35 -7.55 0.61 3.66
C ALA A 35 -7.22 -0.30 4.86
N ASP A 36 -7.35 -1.63 4.74
CA ASP A 36 -7.00 -2.54 5.84
C ASP A 36 -5.48 -2.65 6.02
N TRP A 37 -4.95 -1.85 6.94
CA TRP A 37 -3.51 -1.76 7.18
C TRP A 37 -2.84 -3.10 7.50
N SER A 38 -3.52 -3.96 8.28
CA SER A 38 -2.95 -5.25 8.70
C SER A 38 -2.73 -6.19 7.51
N SER A 39 -3.67 -6.19 6.56
CA SER A 39 -3.61 -7.04 5.37
C SER A 39 -2.64 -6.46 4.33
N LEU A 40 -2.60 -5.13 4.18
CA LEU A 40 -1.60 -4.45 3.35
C LEU A 40 -0.18 -4.76 3.80
N VAL A 41 0.12 -4.64 5.09
CA VAL A 41 1.45 -4.95 5.63
C VAL A 41 1.84 -6.41 5.42
N ARG A 42 0.89 -7.34 5.59
CA ARG A 42 1.14 -8.77 5.34
C ARG A 42 1.45 -9.02 3.87
N ALA A 43 0.63 -8.52 2.96
CA ALA A 43 0.85 -8.70 1.53
C ALA A 43 2.17 -8.07 1.06
N ALA A 44 2.47 -6.85 1.51
CA ALA A 44 3.71 -6.16 1.21
C ALA A 44 4.97 -6.92 1.68
N ARG A 45 4.91 -7.59 2.84
CA ARG A 45 6.03 -8.43 3.31
C ARG A 45 6.25 -9.66 2.45
N VAL A 46 5.17 -10.30 1.98
CA VAL A 46 5.27 -11.44 1.05
C VAL A 46 5.93 -11.02 -0.26
N ILE A 47 5.55 -9.85 -0.81
CA ILE A 47 6.17 -9.31 -2.04
C ILE A 47 7.67 -9.08 -1.83
N LYS A 48 8.07 -8.45 -0.71
CA LYS A 48 9.48 -8.15 -0.43
C LYS A 48 10.36 -9.38 -0.27
N GLU A 49 9.79 -10.49 0.18
CA GLU A 49 10.51 -11.76 0.36
C GLU A 49 10.69 -12.53 -0.95
N THR A 50 10.09 -12.06 -2.06
CA THR A 50 10.20 -12.63 -3.40
C THR A 50 11.30 -11.92 -4.20
#